data_AF-A0A957UYK3-F1
#
_entry.id   AF-A0A957UYK3-F1
#
_cell.length_a   1.000
_cell.length_b   1.000
_cell.length_c   1.000
_cell.angle_alpha   90.00
_cell.angle_beta   90.00
_cell.angle_gamma   90.00
#
_symmetry.space_group_name_H-M   'P 1'
#
loop_
_entity.id
_entity.type
_entity.pdbx_description
1 polymer ?
#
loop_
_entity_poly.entity_id
_entity_poly.type
_entity_poly.pdbx_seq_one_letter_code
_entity_poly.pdbx_strand_id
1 'polypeptide(L)'
;YYRVFSSAALRRSAVEGELPAGRYVCLSIRDTGSGMDEHTLARVFEPFFSTRFTGRGLGMSAVLGILRGHHGAILLDSTPGQGTSVCVILPQATTEQLATRPVNDGIQQTTSSTATPEETTLPTNTLLVVEDEDYLRETCQEIFAE
;
A
#
# COMPACT_ATOMS: atom_id res chain seq x y z
N TYR A 1 2.68 0.23 12.06
CA TYR A 1 3.07 0.73 10.72
C TYR A 1 2.82 2.23 10.51
N TYR A 2 2.79 3.04 11.57
CA TYR A 2 2.63 4.48 11.43
C TYR A 2 3.97 5.18 11.49
N ARG A 3 4.20 6.12 10.57
CA ARG A 3 5.36 7.01 10.58
C ARG A 3 4.87 8.45 10.50
N VAL A 4 5.59 9.34 11.19
CA VAL A 4 5.35 10.77 11.08
C VAL A 4 6.13 11.27 9.87
N PHE A 5 5.44 11.91 8.93
CA PHE A 5 6.06 12.58 7.80
C PHE A 5 5.86 14.09 7.92
N SER A 6 6.90 14.85 7.59
CA SER A 6 6.77 16.29 7.37
C SER A 6 6.23 16.55 5.97
N SER A 7 5.54 17.68 5.76
CA SER A 7 5.14 18.11 4.41
C SER A 7 6.34 18.20 3.46
N ALA A 8 7.52 18.60 3.97
CA ALA A 8 8.74 18.62 3.17
C ALA A 8 9.17 17.24 2.66
N ALA A 9 9.02 16.18 3.47
CA ALA A 9 9.29 14.81 3.03
C ALA A 9 8.28 14.32 2.00
N LEU A 10 7.01 14.71 2.14
CA LEU A 10 5.91 14.31 1.25
C LEU A 10 5.95 15.03 -0.10
N ARG A 11 6.55 16.23 -0.19
CA ARG A 11 6.74 16.95 -1.46
C ARG A 11 7.60 16.22 -2.49
N ARG A 12 8.37 15.22 -2.08
CA ARG A 12 9.11 14.35 -3.02
C ARG A 12 8.23 13.30 -3.68
N SER A 13 6.94 13.26 -3.36
CA SER A 13 6.02 12.29 -3.95
C SER A 13 5.78 12.56 -5.43
N ALA A 14 5.59 11.49 -6.18
CA ALA A 14 5.11 11.56 -7.57
C ALA A 14 3.61 11.86 -7.69
N VAL A 15 2.86 11.83 -6.58
CA VAL A 15 1.46 12.29 -6.55
C VAL A 15 1.45 13.81 -6.41
N GLU A 16 0.77 14.50 -7.33
CA GLU A 16 0.55 15.94 -7.27
C GLU A 16 -0.38 16.32 -6.11
N GLY A 17 -0.02 17.37 -5.37
CA GLY A 17 -0.78 17.90 -4.25
C GLY A 17 0.04 18.06 -2.98
N GLU A 18 -0.35 18.98 -2.10
CA GLU A 18 0.28 19.13 -0.80
C GLU A 18 -0.42 18.23 0.24
N LEU A 19 0.36 17.33 0.84
CA LEU A 19 -0.08 16.52 1.96
C LEU A 19 0.38 17.17 3.28
N PRO A 20 -0.51 17.29 4.29
CA PRO A 20 -0.15 17.88 5.57
C PRO A 20 0.88 17.00 6.30
N ALA A 21 1.68 17.62 7.18
CA ALA A 21 2.51 16.85 8.09
C ALA A 21 1.61 16.06 9.04
N GLY A 22 1.97 14.81 9.35
CA GLY A 22 1.11 13.96 10.17
C GLY A 22 1.56 12.52 10.25
N ARG A 23 0.70 11.68 10.85
CA ARG A 23 0.89 10.23 10.92
C ARG A 23 0.27 9.58 9.69
N TYR A 24 1.05 8.71 9.07
CA TYR A 24 0.66 7.96 7.89
C TYR A 24 0.98 6.48 8.08
N VAL A 25 0.21 5.60 7.47
CA VAL A 25 0.62 4.22 7.23
C VAL A 25 1.67 4.24 6.12
N CYS A 26 2.80 3.56 6.33
CA CYS A 26 3.84 3.43 5.32
C CYS A 26 4.08 1.96 5.01
N LEU A 27 3.82 1.57 3.76
CA LEU A 27 4.18 0.27 3.21
C LEU A 27 5.41 0.45 2.32
N SER A 28 6.51 -0.22 2.67
CA SER A 28 7.76 -0.17 1.90
C SER A 28 8.03 -1.51 1.25
N ILE A 29 8.25 -1.50 -0.06
CA ILE A 29 8.66 -2.66 -0.84
C ILE A 29 10.09 -2.38 -1.33
N ARG A 30 10.99 -3.32 -1.14
CA ARG A 30 12.37 -3.21 -1.64
C ARG A 30 12.74 -4.48 -2.40
N ASP A 31 13.33 -4.30 -3.57
CA ASP A 31 13.96 -5.38 -4.32
C ASP A 31 15.47 -5.11 -4.48
N THR A 32 16.21 -6.15 -4.85
CA THR A 32 17.65 -6.10 -5.19
C THR A 32 17.88 -6.33 -6.69
N GLY A 33 16.90 -5.96 -7.52
CA GLY A 33 16.94 -6.14 -8.96
C GLY A 33 17.88 -5.16 -9.66
N SER A 34 17.68 -4.99 -10.97
CA SER A 34 18.55 -4.15 -11.81
C SER A 34 18.46 -2.65 -11.50
N GLY A 35 17.47 -2.21 -10.73
CA GLY A 35 17.17 -0.79 -10.54
C GLY A 35 16.80 -0.07 -11.84
N MET A 36 16.70 1.26 -11.76
CA MET A 36 16.32 2.17 -12.85
C MET A 36 17.30 3.32 -12.95
N ASP A 37 17.61 3.75 -14.17
CA ASP A 37 18.33 5.01 -14.42
C ASP A 37 17.40 6.22 -14.26
N GLU A 38 17.97 7.43 -14.26
CA GLU A 38 17.23 8.68 -14.06
C GLU A 38 16.14 8.89 -15.13
N HIS A 39 16.43 8.56 -16.39
CA HIS A 39 15.46 8.67 -17.49
C HIS A 39 14.27 7.71 -17.30
N THR A 40 14.52 6.47 -16.87
CA THR A 40 13.47 5.50 -16.56
C THR A 40 12.67 5.95 -15.34
N LEU A 41 13.33 6.41 -14.27
CA LEU A 41 12.68 6.91 -13.06
C LEU A 41 11.74 8.10 -13.34
N ALA A 42 12.15 9.04 -14.20
CA ALA A 42 11.34 10.20 -14.56
C ALA A 42 10.04 9.81 -15.29
N ARG A 43 10.06 8.68 -15.99
CA ARG A 43 8.97 8.22 -16.87
C ARG A 43 8.19 7.04 -16.31
N VAL A 44 8.64 6.46 -15.20
CA VAL A 44 8.09 5.22 -14.62
C VAL A 44 6.59 5.30 -14.33
N PHE A 45 6.07 6.51 -14.11
CA PHE A 45 4.67 6.76 -13.84
C PHE A 45 3.83 7.12 -15.09
N GLU A 46 4.46 7.27 -16.26
CA GLU A 46 3.77 7.53 -17.52
C GLU A 46 2.93 6.30 -17.92
N PRO A 47 1.65 6.47 -18.31
CA PRO A 47 0.85 5.39 -18.85
C PRO A 47 1.54 4.74 -20.06
N PHE A 48 1.53 3.41 -20.09
CA PHE A 48 2.12 2.57 -21.15
C PHE A 48 3.65 2.56 -21.24
N PHE A 49 4.37 3.29 -20.37
CA PHE A 49 5.81 3.22 -20.34
C PHE A 49 6.30 1.90 -19.72
N SER A 50 7.18 1.18 -20.42
CA SER A 50 7.81 -0.02 -19.91
C SER A 50 9.21 -0.23 -20.49
N THR A 51 10.10 -0.76 -19.65
CA THR A 51 11.42 -1.28 -20.06
C THR A 51 11.41 -2.80 -20.22
N ARG A 52 10.26 -3.44 -19.95
CA ARG A 52 10.09 -4.90 -20.06
C ARG A 52 9.39 -5.25 -21.37
N PHE A 53 9.97 -6.19 -22.11
CA PHE A 53 9.48 -6.58 -23.45
C PHE A 53 8.01 -7.03 -23.46
N THR A 54 7.56 -7.71 -22.41
CA THR A 54 6.18 -8.21 -22.28
C THR A 54 5.28 -7.27 -21.46
N GLY A 55 5.82 -6.19 -20.90
CA GLY A 55 5.11 -5.29 -20.00
C GLY A 55 4.26 -4.27 -20.76
N ARG A 56 2.98 -4.13 -20.36
CA ARG A 56 2.10 -3.09 -20.92
C ARG A 56 2.31 -1.69 -20.31
N GLY A 57 3.06 -1.57 -19.21
CA GLY A 57 3.39 -0.27 -18.61
C GLY A 57 2.25 0.46 -17.91
N LEU A 58 1.24 -0.25 -17.39
CA LEU A 58 0.07 0.38 -16.74
C LEU A 58 0.11 0.39 -15.21
N GLY A 59 0.95 -0.45 -14.60
CA GLY A 59 0.94 -0.66 -13.15
C GLY A 59 1.20 0.62 -12.35
N MET A 60 2.32 1.30 -12.62
CA MET A 60 2.71 2.49 -11.87
C MET A 60 1.80 3.70 -12.13
N SER A 61 1.24 3.84 -13.34
CA SER A 61 0.22 4.85 -13.62
C SER A 61 -1.08 4.59 -12.84
N ALA A 62 -1.46 3.31 -12.67
CA ALA A 62 -2.62 2.93 -11.87
C ALA A 62 -2.38 3.21 -10.38
N VAL A 63 -1.18 2.93 -9.87
CA VAL A 63 -0.77 3.26 -8.49
C VAL A 63 -0.93 4.76 -8.21
N LEU A 64 -0.53 5.65 -9.12
CA LEU A 64 -0.79 7.08 -8.96
C LEU A 64 -2.28 7.41 -8.87
N GLY A 65 -3.11 6.80 -9.72
CA GLY A 65 -4.56 6.99 -9.69
C GLY A 65 -5.18 6.56 -8.36
N ILE A 66 -4.79 5.38 -7.86
CA ILE A 66 -5.21 4.86 -6.55
C ILE A 66 -4.82 5.84 -5.44
N LEU A 67 -3.55 6.24 -5.39
CA LEU A 67 -3.07 7.12 -4.31
C LEU A 67 -3.71 8.50 -4.34
N ARG A 68 -3.98 9.06 -5.53
CA ARG A 68 -4.76 10.31 -5.65
C ARG A 68 -6.15 10.16 -5.03
N GLY A 69 -6.86 9.07 -5.35
CA GLY A 69 -8.19 8.79 -4.80
C GLY A 69 -8.19 8.56 -3.28
N HIS A 70 -7.07 8.10 -2.73
CA HIS A 70 -6.91 7.84 -1.29
C HIS A 70 -6.18 8.96 -0.52
N HIS A 71 -5.89 10.10 -1.16
CA HIS A 71 -5.08 11.19 -0.57
C HIS A 71 -3.74 10.69 -0.02
N GLY A 72 -3.13 9.74 -0.72
CA GLY A 72 -1.85 9.13 -0.40
C GLY A 72 -0.68 9.74 -1.17
N ALA A 73 0.51 9.26 -0.83
CA ALA A 73 1.76 9.57 -1.51
C ALA A 73 2.52 8.28 -1.85
N ILE A 74 3.40 8.38 -2.83
CA ILE A 74 4.43 7.40 -3.13
C ILE A 74 5.79 8.06 -3.19
N LEU A 75 6.78 7.45 -2.55
CA LEU A 75 8.20 7.79 -2.72
C LEU A 75 8.87 6.62 -3.44
N LEU A 76 9.70 6.93 -4.42
CA LEU A 76 10.41 5.95 -5.22
C LEU A 76 11.90 6.30 -5.23
N ASP A 77 12.73 5.34 -4.86
CA ASP A 77 14.18 5.44 -4.93
C ASP A 77 14.69 4.20 -5.67
N SER A 78 15.54 4.40 -6.67
CA SER A 78 16.10 3.30 -7.46
C SER A 78 17.48 3.71 -7.95
N THR A 79 18.41 2.76 -7.97
CA THR A 79 19.76 2.99 -8.48
C THR A 79 20.16 1.80 -9.35
N PRO A 80 20.73 2.02 -10.56
CA PRO A 80 21.16 0.93 -11.42
C PRO A 80 22.07 -0.06 -10.70
N GLY A 81 21.72 -1.34 -10.76
CA GLY A 81 22.42 -2.44 -10.12
C GLY A 81 22.25 -2.57 -8.60
N GLN A 82 21.45 -1.70 -7.96
CA GLN A 82 21.20 -1.73 -6.50
C GLN A 82 19.75 -2.06 -6.14
N GLY A 83 18.87 -2.18 -7.13
CA GLY A 83 17.44 -2.43 -6.95
C GLY A 83 16.61 -1.17 -6.76
N THR A 84 15.39 -1.36 -6.27
CA THR A 84 14.39 -0.31 -6.10
C THR A 84 13.74 -0.38 -4.73
N SER A 85 13.44 0.78 -4.16
CA SER A 85 12.63 0.93 -2.94
C SER A 85 11.41 1.79 -3.26
N VAL A 86 10.23 1.23 -3.05
CA VAL A 86 8.93 1.90 -3.21
C VAL A 86 8.31 2.08 -1.84
N CYS A 87 7.95 3.30 -1.46
CA CYS A 87 7.22 3.57 -0.22
C CYS A 87 5.84 4.14 -0.55
N VAL A 88 4.80 3.36 -0.31
CA VAL A 88 3.40 3.79 -0.37
C VAL A 88 2.99 4.36 0.99
N ILE A 89 2.45 5.58 0.98
CA ILE A 89 2.12 6.36 2.17
C ILE A 89 0.63 6.69 2.12
N LEU A 90 -0.14 6.20 3.08
CA LEU A 90 -1.60 6.39 3.16
C LEU A 90 -1.99 7.12 4.44
N PRO A 91 -2.97 8.03 4.41
CA PRO A 91 -3.46 8.68 5.62
C PRO A 91 -3.88 7.66 6.68
N GLN A 92 -3.57 7.96 7.93
CA GLN A 92 -4.13 7.19 9.03
C GLN A 92 -5.65 7.32 9.04
N ALA A 93 -6.36 6.19 9.07
CA ALA A 93 -7.81 6.20 9.25
C ALA A 93 -8.17 6.74 10.65
N THR A 94 -9.16 7.63 10.72
CA THR A 94 -9.71 8.11 11.99
C THR A 94 -10.71 7.11 12.55
N THR A 95 -10.92 7.14 13.86
CA THR A 95 -11.89 6.28 14.55
C THR A 95 -13.31 6.45 13.98
N GLU A 96 -13.67 7.64 13.51
CA GLU A 96 -14.96 7.94 12.88
C GLU A 96 -15.12 7.25 11.51
N GLN A 97 -14.03 7.11 10.74
CA GLN A 97 -14.02 6.37 9.48
C GLN A 97 -14.13 4.85 9.70
N LEU A 98 -13.65 4.33 10.83
CA LEU A 98 -13.86 2.93 11.19
C LEU A 98 -15.28 2.67 11.71
N ALA A 99 -15.89 3.62 12.41
CA ALA A 99 -17.22 3.48 13.01
C ALA A 99 -18.39 3.56 12.00
N THR A 100 -18.16 4.12 10.81
CA THR A 100 -19.18 4.30 9.76
C THR A 100 -19.25 3.15 8.76
N ARG A 101 -18.43 2.10 8.93
CA ARG A 101 -18.58 0.87 8.16
C ARG A 101 -19.89 0.19 8.57
N PRO A 102 -20.82 -0.13 7.66
CA PRO A 102 -21.95 -0.96 8.01
C PRO A 102 -21.40 -2.27 8.57
N VAL A 103 -21.73 -2.57 9.82
CA VAL A 103 -21.52 -3.91 10.37
C VAL A 103 -22.36 -4.81 9.50
N ASN A 104 -21.70 -5.63 8.68
CA ASN A 104 -22.38 -6.64 7.90
C ASN A 104 -22.79 -7.72 8.92
N ASP A 105 -23.97 -7.58 9.51
CA ASP A 105 -24.63 -8.52 10.45
C ASP A 105 -24.99 -9.88 9.78
N GLY A 106 -24.19 -10.31 8.81
CA GLY A 106 -24.37 -11.53 8.02
C GLY A 106 -23.42 -12.67 8.38
N ILE A 107 -22.46 -12.46 9.29
CA ILE A 107 -21.77 -13.59 9.92
C ILE A 107 -22.68 -14.03 11.06
N GLN A 108 -23.42 -15.12 10.84
CA GLN A 108 -24.16 -15.80 11.90
C GLN A 108 -23.20 -16.05 13.06
N GLN A 109 -23.38 -15.28 14.13
CA GLN A 109 -23.03 -15.72 15.48
C GLN A 109 -23.81 -17.01 15.71
N THR A 110 -23.17 -18.15 15.49
CA THR A 110 -23.62 -19.41 16.07
C THR A 110 -23.42 -19.27 17.58
N THR A 111 -24.49 -18.83 18.24
CA THR A 111 -24.64 -18.82 19.69
C THR A 111 -24.57 -20.26 20.21
N SER A 112 -23.41 -20.63 20.74
CA SER A 112 -23.27 -21.67 21.77
C SER A 112 -22.19 -21.23 22.75
N SER A 113 -22.64 -20.53 23.79
CA SER A 113 -22.02 -20.30 25.10
C SER A 113 -21.05 -21.44 25.48
N THR A 114 -19.80 -21.24 25.89
CA THR A 114 -19.36 -20.54 27.10
C THR A 114 -17.84 -20.37 26.98
N ALA A 115 -17.36 -19.18 26.62
CA ALA A 115 -15.94 -18.86 26.71
C ALA A 115 -15.81 -17.44 27.24
N THR A 116 -15.08 -17.34 28.35
CA THR A 116 -14.54 -16.14 28.99
C THR A 116 -14.12 -15.10 27.96
N PRO A 117 -14.22 -13.77 28.24
CA PRO A 117 -13.72 -12.75 27.33
C PRO A 117 -12.19 -12.81 27.33
N GLU A 118 -11.62 -13.80 26.63
CA GLU A 118 -10.30 -13.63 26.06
C GLU A 118 -10.49 -12.62 24.94
N GLU A 119 -10.09 -11.39 25.24
CA GLU A 119 -9.77 -10.39 24.24
C GLU A 119 -8.92 -11.09 23.18
N THR A 120 -9.54 -11.46 22.04
CA THR A 120 -8.79 -11.78 20.84
C THR A 120 -8.14 -10.47 20.42
N THR A 121 -7.01 -10.17 21.06
CA THR A 121 -6.04 -9.22 20.55
C THR A 121 -5.66 -9.77 19.19
N LEU A 122 -6.29 -9.23 18.14
CA LEU A 122 -5.74 -9.37 16.80
C LEU A 122 -4.27 -8.99 16.93
N PRO A 123 -3.33 -9.86 16.53
CA PRO A 123 -1.92 -9.51 16.59
C PRO A 123 -1.76 -8.15 15.90
N THR A 124 -0.91 -7.28 16.43
CA THR A 124 -0.79 -5.86 16.05
C THR A 124 -0.42 -5.62 14.57
N ASN A 125 -0.29 -6.70 13.77
CA ASN A 125 0.20 -6.75 12.41
C ASN A 125 -0.69 -7.63 11.50
N THR A 126 -2.02 -7.45 11.50
CA THR A 126 -2.91 -8.19 10.59
C THR A 126 -3.10 -7.44 9.28
N LEU A 127 -2.73 -8.07 8.15
CA LEU A 127 -3.08 -7.62 6.80
C LEU A 127 -4.28 -8.44 6.28
N LEU A 128 -5.35 -7.77 5.87
CA LEU A 128 -6.49 -8.41 5.21
C LEU A 128 -6.33 -8.30 3.69
N VAL A 129 -6.13 -9.45 3.03
CA VAL A 129 -6.08 -9.53 1.56
C VAL A 129 -7.47 -9.90 1.03
N VAL A 130 -8.09 -8.98 0.29
CA VAL A 130 -9.37 -9.19 -0.40
C VAL A 130 -9.10 -9.16 -1.89
N GLU A 131 -9.13 -10.33 -2.49
CA GLU A 131 -8.99 -10.54 -3.93
C GLU A 131 -9.96 -11.65 -4.34
N ASP A 132 -10.46 -11.72 -5.57
CA ASP A 132 -11.38 -12.78 -6.01
C ASP A 132 -10.69 -13.90 -6.80
N GLU A 133 -9.52 -13.61 -7.39
CA GLU A 133 -8.67 -14.62 -8.05
C GLU A 133 -7.73 -15.32 -7.05
N ASP A 134 -7.85 -16.65 -6.93
CA ASP A 134 -7.11 -17.45 -5.95
C ASP A 134 -5.58 -17.34 -6.12
N TYR A 135 -5.08 -17.40 -7.36
CA TYR A 135 -3.63 -17.30 -7.62
C TYR A 135 -3.04 -15.96 -7.18
N LEU A 136 -3.77 -14.85 -7.37
CA LEU A 136 -3.34 -13.53 -6.91
C LEU A 136 -3.40 -13.43 -5.39
N ARG A 137 -4.44 -13.99 -4.76
CA ARG A 137 -4.55 -14.04 -3.30
C ARG A 137 -3.40 -14.81 -2.67
N GLU A 138 -3.07 -16.00 -3.18
CA GLU A 138 -1.96 -16.84 -2.72
C GLU A 138 -0.62 -16.11 -2.86
N THR A 139 -0.37 -15.51 -4.03
CA THR A 139 0.86 -14.73 -4.27
C THR A 139 0.98 -13.58 -3.28
N CYS A 140 -0.10 -12.85 -3.00
CA CYS A 140 -0.11 -11.79 -1.99
C CYS A 140 0.21 -12.33 -0.59
N GLN A 141 -0.37 -13.48 -0.21
CA GLN A 141 -0.12 -14.09 1.09
C GLN A 141 1.36 -14.44 1.27
N GLU A 142 2.00 -14.99 0.23
CA GLU A 142 3.45 -15.27 0.25
C GLU A 142 4.27 -13.99 0.40
N ILE A 143 3.99 -12.97 -0.41
CA ILE A 143 4.71 -11.69 -0.38
C ILE A 143 4.61 -10.99 0.98
N PHE A 144 3.48 -11.12 1.69
CA PHE A 144 3.23 -10.43 2.95
C PHE A 144 3.43 -11.31 4.20
N ALA A 145 3.81 -12.58 4.04
CA ALA A 145 4.14 -13.48 5.14
C ALA A 145 5.60 -13.33 5.64
N GLU A 146 6.47 -12.72 4.83
CA GLU A 146 7.87 -12.39 5.15
C GLU A 146 8.03 -10.99 5.78
#